data_AF-A0A7X6XIP3-F1
#
_entry.id   AF-A0A7X6XIP3-F1
#
_cell.length_a   1.000
_cell.length_b   1.000
_cell.length_c   1.000
_cell.angle_alpha   90.00
_cell.angle_beta   90.00
_cell.angle_gamma   90.00
#
_symmetry.space_group_name_H-M   'P 1'
#
loop_
_entity.id
_entity.type
_entity.pdbx_description
1 polymer ?
#
loop_
_entity_poly.entity_id
_entity_poly.type
_entity_poly.pdbx_seq_one_letter_code
_entity_poly.pdbx_strand_id
1 'polypeptide(L)'
;MKKKIFKEKCLTVNNIINGSEKDFLVKELNSDTALIDYAISRLDEESQRILYFDFVYRSKKYWWREYYSKTTYYRLKNVALDKLLENLNTDYI
;
A
#
# COMPACT_ATOMS: atom_id res chain seq x y z
N MET A 1 -9.88 -10.39 -15.66
CA MET A 1 -9.85 -9.04 -16.26
C MET A 1 -8.86 -8.06 -15.62
N LYS A 2 -8.72 -7.96 -14.28
CA LYS A 2 -7.89 -6.93 -13.63
C LYS A 2 -6.36 -7.16 -13.59
N LYS A 3 -5.88 -8.39 -13.74
CA LYS A 3 -4.46 -8.65 -14.08
C LYS A 3 -4.06 -8.00 -15.40
N LYS A 4 -5.01 -7.74 -16.31
CA LYS A 4 -4.76 -7.21 -17.66
C LYS A 4 -4.38 -5.72 -17.63
N ILE A 5 -5.06 -4.90 -16.83
CA ILE A 5 -4.84 -3.44 -16.77
C ILE A 5 -3.53 -3.07 -16.05
N PHE A 6 -3.18 -3.77 -14.96
CA PHE A 6 -1.89 -3.57 -14.30
C PHE A 6 -0.74 -4.07 -15.18
N LYS A 7 -0.93 -5.24 -15.83
CA LYS A 7 0.02 -5.78 -16.80
C LYS A 7 0.17 -4.85 -18.02
N GLU A 8 -0.90 -4.21 -18.49
CA GLU A 8 -0.88 -3.23 -19.59
C GLU A 8 -0.12 -1.96 -19.19
N LYS A 9 -0.32 -1.38 -18.00
CA LYS A 9 0.47 -0.24 -17.52
C LYS A 9 1.95 -0.59 -17.31
N CYS A 10 2.25 -1.76 -16.76
CA CYS A 10 3.63 -2.26 -16.66
C CYS A 10 4.23 -2.58 -18.04
N LEU A 11 3.43 -3.01 -19.02
CA LEU A 11 3.84 -3.22 -20.42
C LEU A 11 4.16 -1.89 -21.13
N THR A 12 3.39 -0.83 -20.87
CA THR A 12 3.67 0.51 -21.39
C THR A 12 4.99 1.05 -20.86
N VAL A 13 5.28 0.85 -19.56
CA VAL A 13 6.58 1.22 -18.96
C VAL A 13 7.72 0.31 -19.48
N ASN A 14 7.46 -0.98 -19.67
CA ASN A 14 8.43 -1.95 -20.20
C ASN A 14 8.89 -1.67 -21.65
N ASN A 15 8.08 -1.00 -22.46
CA ASN A 15 8.39 -0.75 -23.87
C ASN A 15 9.14 0.57 -24.11
N ILE A 16 9.29 1.42 -23.09
CA ILE A 16 9.85 2.77 -23.21
C ILE A 16 11.26 2.87 -22.62
N ILE A 17 11.65 1.95 -21.73
CA ILE A 17 12.85 2.09 -20.89
C ILE A 17 13.86 0.96 -21.20
N ASN A 18 15.10 1.35 -21.51
CA ASN A 18 16.20 0.41 -21.76
C ASN A 18 16.54 -0.41 -20.49
N GLY A 19 17.02 -1.65 -20.69
CA GLY A 19 17.10 -2.69 -19.65
C GLY A 19 17.79 -2.30 -18.33
N SER A 20 18.80 -1.42 -18.35
CA SER A 20 19.51 -0.99 -17.14
C SER A 20 18.72 -0.03 -16.24
N GLU A 21 17.94 0.90 -16.82
CA GLU A 21 17.05 1.79 -16.06
C GLU A 21 15.82 1.04 -15.53
N LYS A 22 15.33 0.06 -16.29
CA LYS A 22 14.21 -0.79 -15.89
C LYS A 22 14.55 -1.62 -14.65
N ASP A 23 15.72 -2.24 -14.61
CA ASP A 23 16.14 -3.06 -13.47
C ASP A 23 16.37 -2.19 -12.22
N PHE A 24 16.88 -0.98 -12.39
CA PHE A 24 17.01 0.00 -11.32
C PHE A 24 15.65 0.42 -10.75
N LEU A 25 14.71 0.85 -11.60
CA LEU A 25 13.37 1.28 -11.18
C LEU A 25 12.55 0.17 -10.56
N VAL A 26 12.62 -1.07 -11.08
CA VAL A 26 11.94 -2.22 -10.48
C VAL A 26 12.53 -2.54 -9.11
N LYS A 27 13.84 -2.44 -8.95
CA LYS A 27 14.51 -2.66 -7.67
C LYS A 27 14.16 -1.58 -6.64
N GLU A 28 14.12 -0.31 -7.05
CA GLU A 28 13.73 0.83 -6.22
C GLU A 28 12.25 0.76 -5.83
N LEU A 29 11.36 0.45 -6.78
CA LEU A 29 9.93 0.26 -6.51
C LEU A 29 9.67 -0.92 -5.56
N ASN A 30 10.42 -2.02 -5.73
CA ASN A 30 10.34 -3.17 -4.82
C ASN A 30 10.83 -2.81 -3.42
N SER A 31 11.87 -1.97 -3.32
CA SER A 31 12.40 -1.41 -2.08
C SER A 31 11.33 -0.61 -1.33
N ASP A 32 10.65 0.31 -2.01
CA ASP A 32 9.64 1.17 -1.40
C ASP A 32 8.42 0.37 -0.94
N THR A 33 8.00 -0.63 -1.74
CA THR A 33 6.91 -1.52 -1.33
C THR A 33 7.27 -2.39 -0.13
N ALA A 34 8.52 -2.86 -0.04
CA ALA A 34 8.98 -3.65 1.09
C ALA A 34 9.06 -2.81 2.37
N LEU A 35 9.47 -1.54 2.27
CA LEU A 35 9.47 -0.61 3.40
C LEU A 35 8.04 -0.36 3.91
N ILE A 36 7.08 -0.13 3.01
CA ILE A 36 5.68 0.08 3.37
C ILE A 36 5.09 -1.18 4.01
N ASP A 37 5.32 -2.36 3.45
CA ASP A 37 4.85 -3.62 4.03
C ASP A 37 5.47 -3.87 5.42
N TYR A 38 6.76 -3.58 5.58
CA TYR A 38 7.44 -3.66 6.87
C TYR A 38 6.85 -2.68 7.90
N ALA A 39 6.65 -1.42 7.53
CA ALA A 39 6.07 -0.41 8.39
C ALA A 39 4.63 -0.78 8.81
N ILE A 40 3.81 -1.31 7.90
CA ILE A 40 2.46 -1.79 8.21
C ILE A 40 2.54 -2.98 9.18
N SER A 41 3.45 -3.93 8.99
CA SER A 41 3.55 -5.14 9.83
C SER A 41 3.83 -4.87 11.32
N ARG A 42 4.33 -3.67 11.66
CA ARG A 42 4.63 -3.23 13.04
C ARG A 42 3.43 -2.57 13.72
N LEU A 43 2.36 -2.28 13.00
CA LEU A 43 1.16 -1.67 13.56
C LEU A 43 0.26 -2.69 14.26
N ASP A 44 -0.72 -2.24 15.03
CA ASP A 44 -1.75 -3.14 15.59
C ASP A 44 -2.65 -3.72 14.50
N GLU A 45 -3.29 -4.84 14.81
CA GLU A 45 -4.10 -5.62 13.85
C GLU A 45 -5.23 -4.81 13.19
N GLU A 46 -5.85 -3.87 13.93
CA GLU A 46 -6.89 -3.01 13.35
C GLU A 46 -6.31 -2.07 12.29
N SER A 47 -5.20 -1.42 12.62
CA SER A 47 -4.50 -0.52 11.70
C SER A 47 -4.00 -1.27 10.46
N GLN A 48 -3.41 -2.45 10.65
CA GLN A 48 -2.99 -3.33 9.55
C GLN A 48 -4.17 -3.67 8.63
N ARG A 49 -5.29 -4.13 9.19
CA ARG A 49 -6.49 -4.50 8.43
C ARG A 49 -6.98 -3.33 7.58
N ILE A 50 -7.09 -2.14 8.16
CA ILE A 50 -7.55 -0.96 7.43
C ILE A 50 -6.60 -0.63 6.29
N LEU A 51 -5.30 -0.59 6.54
CA LEU A 51 -4.30 -0.20 5.53
C LEU A 51 -4.23 -1.21 4.39
N TYR A 52 -4.21 -2.51 4.70
CA TYR A 52 -4.20 -3.56 3.69
C TYR A 52 -5.47 -3.54 2.84
N PHE A 53 -6.65 -3.42 3.44
CA PHE A 53 -7.89 -3.47 2.67
C PHE A 53 -8.14 -2.21 1.85
N ASP A 54 -7.78 -1.02 2.36
CA ASP A 54 -7.98 0.25 1.66
C ASP A 54 -6.95 0.48 0.55
N PHE A 55 -5.68 0.14 0.80
CA PHE A 55 -4.57 0.60 -0.05
C PHE A 55 -3.85 -0.54 -0.79
N VAL A 56 -3.74 -1.73 -0.19
CA VAL A 56 -2.97 -2.84 -0.78
C VAL A 56 -3.84 -3.78 -1.61
N TYR A 57 -4.87 -4.37 -1.01
CA TYR A 57 -5.70 -5.41 -1.65
C TYR A 57 -6.80 -4.84 -2.54
N ARG A 58 -7.00 -3.52 -2.52
CA ARG A 58 -8.02 -2.82 -3.32
C ARG A 58 -9.40 -3.47 -3.15
N SER A 59 -9.79 -3.68 -1.89
CA SER A 59 -11.02 -4.37 -1.49
C SER A 59 -12.28 -3.63 -1.97
N LYS A 60 -13.46 -4.23 -1.75
CA LYS A 60 -14.74 -3.58 -2.12
C LYS A 60 -14.84 -2.21 -1.43
N LYS A 61 -15.43 -1.22 -2.12
CA LYS A 61 -15.59 0.19 -1.65
C LYS A 61 -16.12 0.35 -0.21
N TYR A 62 -16.83 -0.64 0.32
CA TYR A 62 -17.44 -0.62 1.65
C TYR A 62 -17.13 -1.88 2.49
N TRP A 63 -15.96 -2.51 2.29
CA TRP A 63 -15.53 -3.69 3.04
C TRP A 63 -15.64 -3.51 4.57
N TRP A 64 -15.38 -2.29 5.06
CA TRP A 64 -15.40 -1.94 6.46
C TRP A 64 -16.78 -2.08 7.13
N ARG A 65 -17.87 -2.14 6.36
CA ARG A 65 -19.22 -2.29 6.92
C ARG A 65 -19.45 -3.62 7.63
N GLU A 66 -18.62 -4.62 7.34
CA GLU A 66 -18.66 -5.92 8.01
C GLU A 66 -18.06 -5.88 9.42
N TYR A 67 -17.27 -4.85 9.74
CA TYR A 67 -16.48 -4.76 10.98
C TYR A 67 -16.80 -3.51 11.80
N TYR A 68 -17.20 -2.41 11.15
CA TYR A 68 -17.21 -1.08 11.74
C TYR A 68 -18.45 -0.28 11.37
N SER A 69 -18.86 0.59 12.30
CA SER A 69 -19.70 1.73 11.95
C SER A 69 -18.94 2.71 11.05
N LYS A 70 -19.66 3.52 10.27
CA LYS A 70 -19.04 4.52 9.38
C LYS A 70 -18.09 5.45 10.15
N THR A 71 -18.57 6.03 11.25
CA THR A 71 -17.78 6.97 12.07
C THR A 71 -16.57 6.29 12.69
N THR A 72 -16.73 5.07 13.18
CA THR A 72 -15.64 4.28 13.76
C THR A 72 -14.56 4.02 12.71
N TYR A 73 -14.96 3.57 11.51
CA TYR A 73 -14.02 3.30 10.42
C TYR A 73 -13.19 4.52 10.03
N TYR A 74 -13.81 5.68 9.80
CA TYR A 74 -13.05 6.88 9.42
C TYR A 74 -12.11 7.35 10.54
N ARG A 75 -12.52 7.22 11.80
CA ARG A 75 -11.65 7.52 12.94
C ARG A 75 -10.45 6.57 12.99
N LEU A 76 -10.69 5.26 12.90
CA LEU A 76 -9.62 4.26 12.94
C LEU A 76 -8.69 4.38 11.72
N LYS A 77 -9.23 4.74 10.55
CA LYS A 77 -8.44 4.99 9.34
C LYS A 77 -7.46 6.13 9.53
N ASN A 78 -7.90 7.25 10.11
CA ASN A 78 -7.00 8.37 10.39
C ASN A 78 -5.90 7.94 11.36
N VAL A 79 -6.26 7.25 12.46
CA VAL A 79 -5.29 6.72 13.42
C VAL A 79 -4.29 5.76 12.76
N ALA A 80 -4.74 4.87 11.87
CA ALA A 80 -3.87 3.94 11.16
C ALA A 80 -2.89 4.65 10.23
N LEU A 81 -3.32 5.73 9.56
CA LEU A 81 -2.47 6.56 8.71
C LEU A 81 -1.44 7.35 9.54
N ASP A 82 -1.85 7.94 10.65
CA ASP A 82 -0.96 8.67 11.54
C ASP A 82 0.15 7.74 12.08
N LYS A 83 -0.23 6.54 12.55
CA LYS A 83 0.73 5.52 12.99
C LYS A 83 1.69 5.05 11.90
N LEU A 84 1.21 4.92 10.67
CA LEU A 84 2.06 4.56 9.54
C LEU A 84 3.10 5.64 9.27
N LEU A 85 2.69 6.92 9.27
CA LEU A 85 3.60 8.05 9.10
C LEU A 85 4.63 8.14 10.22
N GLU A 86 4.21 7.92 11.47
CA GLU A 86 5.12 7.87 12.62
C GLU A 86 6.17 6.75 12.46
N ASN A 87 5.75 5.54 12.08
CA ASN A 87 6.68 4.43 11.86
C ASN A 87 7.65 4.73 10.72
N LEU A 88 7.17 5.28 9.61
CA LEU A 88 8.03 5.64 8.48
C LEU A 88 9.02 6.74 8.85
N ASN A 89 8.61 7.76 9.61
CA ASN A 89 9.50 8.86 10.00
C ASN A 89 10.58 8.45 11.02
N THR A 90 10.31 7.42 11.84
CA THR A 90 11.25 6.99 12.88
C THR A 90 12.45 6.23 12.30
N ASP A 91 12.30 5.61 11.13
CA ASP A 91 13.36 4.85 10.46
C ASP A 91 14.31 5.72 9.57
N TYR A 92 14.13 7.05 9.54
CA TYR A 92 14.99 8.03 8.83
C TYR A 92 15.87 8.90 9.74
N ILE A 93 16.02 8.57 11.04
CA ILE A 93 16.92 9.25 12.00
C ILE A 93 18.12 8.37 12.33
#